data_AF-A0A1Y3B1Q9-F1
#
_entry.id   AF-A0A1Y3B1Q9-F1
#
_cell.length_a   1.000
_cell.length_b   1.000
_cell.length_c   1.000
_cell.angle_alpha   90.00
_cell.angle_beta   90.00
_cell.angle_gamma   90.00
#
_symmetry.space_group_name_H-M   'P 1'
#
loop_
_entity.id
_entity.type
_entity.pdbx_description
1 polymer ?
#
loop_
_entity_poly.entity_id
_entity_poly.type
_entity_poly.pdbx_seq_one_letter_code
_entity_poly.pdbx_strand_id
1 'polypeptide(L)' 'MEKESDLANNHQDLEFYGVMRFYFQDAGQKVATKCMRISSTASTADVINNLIEKFRPDIRMLSVPEYALYEIHENG' A
#
# COMPACT_ATOMS: atom_id res chain seq x y z
N MET A 1 -28.07 7.97 35.95
CA MET A 1 -29.19 8.57 35.21
C MET A 1 -28.79 10.02 35.01
N GLU A 2 -28.31 10.49 33.87
CA GLU A 2 -28.23 10.04 32.48
C GLU A 2 -26.90 10.59 31.92
N LYS A 3 -26.01 9.74 31.35
CA LYS A 3 -25.72 9.66 29.91
C LYS A 3 -25.77 10.99 29.14
N GLU A 4 -24.59 11.51 28.84
CA GLU A 4 -24.28 12.06 27.52
C GLU A 4 -22.77 11.95 27.27
N SER A 5 -22.31 10.70 27.20
CA SER A 5 -21.14 10.34 26.41
C SER A 5 -21.52 10.47 24.93
N ASP A 6 -20.54 10.84 24.10
CA ASP A 6 -20.52 10.53 22.66
C ASP A 6 -21.14 11.55 21.68
N LEU A 7 -20.77 12.84 21.72
CA LEU A 7 -21.23 13.75 20.64
C LEU A 7 -20.26 14.78 20.02
N ALA A 8 -18.97 14.86 20.37
CA ALA A 8 -18.13 15.90 19.74
C ALA A 8 -16.63 15.60 19.55
N ASN A 9 -16.21 14.33 19.47
CA ASN A 9 -14.84 14.00 19.04
C ASN A 9 -14.82 13.08 17.81
N ASN A 10 -15.73 13.32 16.87
CA ASN A 10 -15.82 12.60 15.59
C ASN A 10 -15.30 13.45 14.42
N HIS A 11 -14.17 14.16 14.60
CA HIS A 11 -13.22 14.26 13.49
C HIS A 11 -12.41 12.96 13.56
N GLN A 12 -13.02 11.78 13.32
CA GLN A 12 -12.82 11.08 12.06
C GLN A 12 -11.47 11.49 11.49
N ASP A 13 -10.43 10.74 11.88
CA ASP A 13 -9.06 10.92 11.42
C ASP A 13 -9.13 11.29 9.94
N LEU A 14 -8.45 12.36 9.51
CA LEU A 14 -8.48 12.87 8.12
C LEU A 14 -7.86 11.88 7.09
N GLU A 15 -8.00 10.59 7.38
CA GLU A 15 -7.70 9.43 6.58
C GLU A 15 -8.60 9.40 5.35
N PHE A 16 -7.96 9.41 4.19
CA PHE A 16 -8.61 9.22 2.91
C PHE A 16 -7.99 8.03 2.18
N TYR A 17 -8.74 7.50 1.22
CA TYR A 17 -8.32 6.32 0.47
C TYR A 17 -8.19 6.65 -1.01
N GLY A 18 -7.03 6.36 -1.58
CA GLY A 18 -6.76 6.46 -3.02
C GLY A 18 -6.64 5.06 -3.65
N VAL A 19 -6.75 4.98 -4.98
CA VAL A 19 -6.35 3.79 -5.73
C VAL A 19 -5.06 4.11 -6.47
N MET A 20 -4.01 3.36 -6.15
CA MET A 20 -2.70 3.49 -6.79
C MET A 20 -2.42 2.29 -7.68
N ARG A 21 -1.72 2.53 -8.79
CA ARG A 21 -1.26 1.49 -9.73
C ARG A 21 0.24 1.29 -9.53
N PHE A 22 0.63 0.06 -9.23
CA PHE A 22 2.01 -0.34 -9.05
C PHE A 22 2.50 -1.21 -10.19
N TYR A 23 3.76 -1.02 -10.55
CA TYR A 23 4.47 -1.77 -11.57
C TYR A 23 5.60 -2.55 -10.89
N PHE A 24 5.60 -3.86 -11.07
CA PHE A 24 6.67 -4.72 -10.59
C PHE A 24 7.68 -4.95 -11.71
N GLN A 25 8.92 -4.50 -11.51
CA GLN A 25 10.03 -4.71 -12.43
C GLN A 25 10.97 -5.77 -11.87
N ASP A 26 10.92 -6.96 -12.45
CA ASP A 26 11.89 -8.02 -12.22
C ASP A 26 13.02 -7.91 -13.26
N ALA A 27 14.21 -8.47 -12.97
CA ALA A 27 15.42 -8.39 -13.80
C ALA A 27 15.25 -8.92 -15.25
N GLY A 28 14.09 -9.51 -15.58
CA GLY A 28 13.74 -10.11 -16.87
C GLY A 28 12.60 -9.44 -17.65
N GLN A 29 12.36 -8.13 -17.50
CA GLN A 29 11.45 -7.31 -18.31
C GLN A 29 9.93 -7.59 -18.26
N LYS A 30 9.44 -8.64 -17.59
CA LYS A 30 7.99 -8.82 -17.41
C LYS A 30 7.45 -7.84 -16.37
N VAL A 31 6.94 -6.70 -16.82
CA VAL A 31 6.24 -5.74 -15.97
C VAL A 31 4.88 -6.31 -15.59
N ALA A 32 4.69 -6.65 -14.32
CA ALA A 32 3.37 -6.99 -13.79
C ALA A 32 2.73 -5.74 -13.17
N THR A 33 1.42 -5.55 -13.38
CA THR A 33 0.70 -4.38 -12.85
C THR A 33 -0.34 -4.81 -11.83
N LYS A 34 -0.44 -4.08 -10.71
CA LYS A 34 -1.51 -4.24 -9.71
C LYS A 34 -2.05 -2.89 -9.26
N CYS A 35 -3.37 -2.77 -9.19
CA CYS A 35 -4.01 -1.65 -8.52
C CYS A 35 -4.42 -2.05 -7.11
N MET A 36 -4.28 -1.15 -6.14
CA MET A 36 -4.78 -1.37 -4.79
C MET A 36 -5.25 -0.08 -4.15
N ARG A 37 -6.23 -0.22 -3.25
CA ARG A 37 -6.68 0.86 -2.38
C ARG A 37 -5.61 1.09 -1.31
N ILE A 38 -5.21 2.34 -1.12
CA ILE A 38 -4.18 2.79 -0.19
C ILE A 38 -4.80 3.83 0.73
N SER A 39 -4.63 3.67 2.04
CA SER A 39 -4.93 4.71 3.00
C SER A 39 -3.84 5.78 2.98
N SER A 40 -4.22 7.04 3.21
CA SER A 40 -3.28 8.15 3.41
C SER A 40 -2.37 7.97 4.63
N THR A 41 -2.70 7.04 5.54
CA THR A 41 -1.90 6.71 6.73
C THR A 41 -1.03 5.45 6.53
N ALA A 42 -1.16 4.74 5.41
CA ALA A 42 -0.43 3.50 5.17
C ALA A 42 1.08 3.73 5.04
N SER A 43 1.89 2.94 5.75
CA SER A 43 3.34 3.01 5.61
C SER A 43 3.81 2.35 4.32
N THR A 44 4.98 2.76 3.81
CA THR A 44 5.62 2.12 2.66
C THR A 44 5.83 0.62 2.88
N ALA A 45 6.17 0.19 4.10
CA ALA A 45 6.35 -1.22 4.44
C ALA A 45 5.05 -2.02 4.29
N ASP A 46 3.91 -1.47 4.74
CA ASP A 46 2.60 -2.11 4.60
C ASP A 46 2.22 -2.29 3.13
N VAL A 47 2.49 -1.27 2.31
CA VAL A 47 2.25 -1.30 0.86
C VAL A 47 3.11 -2.36 0.18
N ILE A 48 4.42 -2.40 0.47
CA ILE A 48 5.35 -3.40 -0.07
C ILE A 48 4.89 -4.81 0.31
N ASN A 49 4.57 -5.06 1.58
CA ASN A 49 4.11 -6.36 2.05
C ASN A 49 2.86 -6.82 1.28
N ASN A 50 1.86 -5.94 1.11
CA ASN A 50 0.66 -6.23 0.32
C ASN A 50 0.98 -6.56 -1.15
N LEU A 51 1.93 -5.85 -1.76
CA LEU A 51 2.32 -6.08 -3.15
C LEU A 51 3.05 -7.42 -3.32
N ILE A 52 3.91 -7.80 -2.38
CA ILE A 52 4.57 -9.11 -2.37
C ILE A 52 3.54 -10.23 -2.38
N GLU A 53 2.52 -10.16 -1.54
CA GLU A 53 1.43 -11.15 -1.51
C GLU A 53 0.70 -11.27 -2.85
N LYS A 54 0.49 -10.13 -3.53
CA LYS A 54 -0.27 -10.07 -4.78
C LYS A 54 0.53 -10.45 -6.02
N PHE A 55 1.84 -10.20 -6.02
CA PHE A 55 2.72 -10.51 -7.16
C PHE A 55 3.35 -11.89 -7.06
N ARG A 56 3.77 -12.31 -5.85
CA ARG A 56 4.60 -13.49 -5.64
C ARG A 56 4.34 -14.11 -4.24
N PRO A 57 3.15 -14.71 -4.00
CA PRO A 57 2.83 -15.30 -2.70
C PRO A 57 3.84 -16.38 -2.26
N ASP A 58 4.45 -17.09 -3.22
CA ASP A 58 5.39 -18.19 -2.99
C ASP A 58 6.79 -17.74 -2.52
N ILE A 59 7.19 -16.49 -2.77
CA ILE A 59 8.56 -16.00 -2.48
C ILE A 59 8.83 -15.85 -0.98
N ARG A 60 7.78 -15.63 -0.16
CA ARG A 60 7.91 -15.52 1.29
C ARG A 60 8.54 -16.77 1.94
N MET A 61 8.45 -17.92 1.27
CA MET A 61 8.98 -19.18 1.78
C MET A 61 10.47 -19.41 1.50
N LEU A 62 11.08 -18.61 0.62
CA LEU A 62 12.44 -18.84 0.11
C LEU A 62 13.44 -17.73 0.49
N SER A 63 12.96 -16.50 0.65
CA SER A 63 13.60 -15.31 1.27
C SER A 63 12.88 -14.08 0.73
N VAL A 64 12.69 -13.05 1.55
CA VAL A 64 12.10 -11.80 1.07
C VAL A 64 13.24 -10.94 0.53
N PRO A 65 13.34 -10.72 -0.80
CA PRO A 65 14.33 -9.78 -1.31
C PRO A 65 13.97 -8.36 -0.87
N GLU A 66 14.98 -7.49 -0.83
CA GLU A 66 14.76 -6.08 -0.48
C GLU A 66 14.00 -5.38 -1.61
N TYR A 67 12.84 -4.80 -1.27
CA TYR A 67 12.02 -4.03 -2.20
C TYR A 67 11.99 -2.56 -1.80
N ALA A 68 11.85 -1.69 -2.79
CA ALA A 68 11.65 -0.26 -2.62
C ALA A 68 10.54 0.23 -3.57
N LEU A 69 9.86 1.31 -3.19
CA LEU A 69 8.90 1.98 -4.05
C LEU A 69 9.56 3.21 -4.69
N TYR A 70 9.28 3.40 -5.96
CA TYR A 70 9.74 4.55 -6.73
C TYR A 70 8.53 5.23 -7.37
N GLU A 71 8.56 6.56 -7.41
CA GLU A 71 7.61 7.35 -8.17
C GLU A 71 8.18 7.62 -9.56
N ILE A 72 7.37 7.37 -10.59
CA ILE A 72 7.76 7.65 -11.98
C ILE A 72 7.22 9.02 -12.33
N HIS A 73 8.12 9.95 -12.58
CA HIS A 73 7.79 11.27 -13.11
C HIS A 73 7.95 11.22 -14.63
N GLU A 74 6.99 11.73 -15.39
CA GLU A 74 7.02 11.71 -16.86
C GLU A 74 8.20 12.50 -17.45
N ASN A 75 8.92 13.28 -16.64
CA ASN A 75 9.97 14.21 -17.08
C ASN A 75 11.39 13.97 -16.55
N GLY A 76 11.68 12.86 -15.87
CA GLY A 76 13.07 12.53 -15.45
C GLY A 76 13.65 13.42 -14.35
#